data_AF-W1VSH4-F1
#
_entry.id   AF-W1VSH4-F1
#
_cell.length_a   1.000
_cell.length_b   1.000
_cell.length_c   1.000
_cell.angle_alpha   90.00
_cell.angle_beta   90.00
_cell.angle_gamma   90.00
#
_symmetry.space_group_name_H-M   'P 1'
#
loop_
_entity.id
_entity.type
_entity.pdbx_description
1 polymer ?
#
loop_
_entity_poly.entity_id
_entity_poly.type
_entity_poly.pdbx_seq_one_letter_code
_entity_poly.pdbx_strand_id
1 'polypeptide(L)' 'GLPLAFPQGQGRWEEMVAVMRRDKKVRAGRIRMVLLDALAHPVRGVEPEDCVLEAAHEAVTRLAS' A
#
# COMPACT_ATOMS: atom_id res chain seq x y z
N GLY A 1 -20.70 -2.70 8.42
CA GLY A 1 -19.40 -3.27 7.99
C GLY A 1 -18.41 -2.15 7.76
N LEU A 2 -17.12 -2.43 7.84
CA LEU A 2 -16.08 -1.47 7.45
C LEU A 2 -15.87 -1.52 5.93
N PRO A 3 -15.43 -0.41 5.29
CA PRO A 3 -15.10 -0.42 3.87
C PRO A 3 -13.87 -1.28 3.62
N LEU A 4 -13.94 -2.14 2.60
CA LEU A 4 -12.83 -3.02 2.19
C LEU A 4 -12.25 -2.65 0.82
N ALA A 5 -12.85 -1.66 0.14
CA ALA A 5 -12.42 -1.18 -1.15
C ALA A 5 -12.15 0.33 -1.11
N PHE A 6 -11.34 0.81 -2.05
CA PHE A 6 -10.99 2.23 -2.19
C PHE A 6 -11.22 2.73 -3.63
N PRO A 7 -12.48 2.84 -4.09
CA PRO A 7 -12.79 3.26 -5.46
C PRO A 7 -12.33 4.69 -5.75
N GLN A 8 -12.26 5.56 -4.73
CA GLN A 8 -11.74 6.92 -4.86
C GLN A 8 -10.23 6.95 -5.16
N GLY A 9 -9.54 5.81 -5.09
CA GLY A 9 -8.13 5.66 -5.48
C GLY A 9 -7.91 5.48 -6.98
N GLN A 10 -8.98 5.28 -7.77
CA GLN A 10 -8.84 5.09 -9.21
C GLN A 10 -8.17 6.30 -9.87
N GLY A 11 -7.08 6.04 -10.61
CA GLY A 11 -6.28 7.08 -11.25
C GLY A 11 -5.41 7.93 -10.29
N ARG A 12 -5.32 7.57 -9.00
CA ARG A 12 -4.59 8.36 -7.98
C ARG A 12 -3.36 7.67 -7.39
N TRP A 13 -2.87 6.63 -8.06
CA TRP A 13 -1.70 5.87 -7.63
C TRP A 13 -0.48 6.75 -7.39
N GLU A 14 -0.10 7.56 -8.39
CA GLU A 14 1.08 8.42 -8.33
C GLU A 14 1.00 9.44 -7.19
N GLU A 15 -0.17 10.06 -7.00
CA GLU A 15 -0.43 11.00 -5.91
C GLU A 15 -0.26 10.31 -4.54
N MET A 16 -0.85 9.13 -4.37
CA MET A 16 -0.79 8.38 -3.13
C MET A 16 0.64 7.96 -2.79
N VAL A 17 1.40 7.45 -3.76
CA VAL A 17 2.81 7.08 -3.58
C VAL A 17 3.65 8.30 -3.25
N ALA A 18 3.41 9.45 -3.89
CA ALA A 18 4.15 10.68 -3.58
C ALA A 18 3.92 11.13 -2.13
N VAL A 19 2.68 11.02 -1.62
CA VAL A 19 2.36 11.29 -0.21
C VAL A 19 3.05 10.28 0.70
N MET A 20 2.95 8.98 0.39
CA MET A 20 3.57 7.93 1.19
C MET A 20 5.09 8.06 1.27
N ARG A 21 5.76 8.40 0.16
CA ARG A 21 7.23 8.60 0.11
C ARG A 21 7.72 9.79 0.93
N ARG A 22 6.85 10.76 1.23
CA ARG A 22 7.16 11.91 2.11
C ARG A 22 7.02 11.59 3.59
N ASP A 23 6.42 10.45 3.94
CA ASP A 23 6.27 10.03 5.35
C ASP A 23 7.62 9.66 5.98
N LYS A 24 7.76 9.88 7.29
CA LYS A 24 8.98 9.64 8.08
C LYS A 24 9.46 8.18 8.02
N LYS A 25 8.59 7.23 7.66
CA LYS A 25 8.94 5.81 7.49
C LYS A 25 9.70 5.52 6.21
N VAL A 26 9.87 6.48 5.30
CA VAL A 26 10.63 6.29 4.06
C VAL A 26 12.10 6.64 4.30
N ARG A 27 12.99 5.67 4.10
CA ARG A 27 14.46 5.89 4.12
C ARG A 27 14.99 5.59 2.72
N ALA A 28 15.82 6.48 2.18
CA ALA A 28 16.31 6.39 0.81
C ALA A 28 15.21 6.26 -0.27
N GLY A 29 14.02 6.84 -0.03
CA GLY A 29 12.91 6.82 -0.99
C GLY A 29 12.07 5.54 -1.03
N ARG A 30 12.39 4.53 -0.20
CA ARG A 30 11.70 3.23 -0.16
C ARG A 30 10.57 3.21 0.87
N ILE A 31 9.38 2.77 0.47
CA ILE A 31 8.22 2.64 1.36
C ILE A 31 8.40 1.40 2.24
N ARG A 32 8.24 1.56 3.56
CA ARG A 32 8.32 0.48 4.53
C ARG A 32 6.95 0.12 5.07
N MET A 33 6.58 -1.14 4.94
CA MET A 33 5.28 -1.68 5.30
C MET A 33 5.37 -2.53 6.58
N VAL A 34 4.23 -2.66 7.24
CA VAL A 34 3.97 -3.73 8.20
C VAL A 34 3.04 -4.71 7.50
N LEU A 35 3.49 -5.95 7.34
CA LEU A 35 2.77 -7.03 6.66
C LEU A 35 2.56 -8.19 7.62
N LEU A 36 1.70 -9.13 7.25
CA LEU A 36 1.55 -10.40 7.95
C LEU A 36 2.21 -11.50 7.12
N ASP A 37 3.09 -12.28 7.73
CA ASP A 37 3.65 -13.50 7.11
C ASP A 37 2.72 -14.70 7.31
N ALA A 38 1.99 -14.68 8.44
CA ALA A 38 0.95 -15.62 8.77
C ALA A 38 -0.09 -14.94 9.67
N LEU A 39 -1.20 -15.65 9.96
CA LEU A 39 -2.18 -15.17 10.93
C LEU A 39 -1.47 -14.89 12.27
N ALA A 40 -1.67 -13.67 12.80
CA ALA A 40 -1.05 -13.18 14.03
C ALA A 40 0.50 -13.07 14.00
N HIS A 41 1.14 -13.07 12.82
CA HIS A 41 2.60 -12.92 12.69
C HIS A 41 2.98 -11.64 11.91
N PRO A 42 3.11 -10.47 12.59
CA PRO A 42 3.44 -9.21 11.92
C PRO A 42 4.95 -9.08 11.65
N VAL A 43 5.29 -8.77 10.40
CA VAL A 43 6.64 -8.43 9.95
C VAL A 43 6.69 -6.93 9.66
N ARG A 44 7.72 -6.24 10.17
CA ARG A 44 7.87 -4.78 10.07
C ARG A 44 9.05 -4.40 9.20
N GLY A 45 8.94 -3.28 8.50
CA GLY A 45 10.05 -2.74 7.73
C GLY A 45 10.28 -3.45 6.40
N VAL A 46 9.30 -4.22 5.92
CA VAL A 46 9.33 -4.81 4.58
C VAL A 46 9.33 -3.67 3.56
N GLU A 47 10.18 -3.77 2.55
CA GLU A 47 10.26 -2.82 1.44
C GLU A 47 9.83 -3.51 0.15
N PRO A 48 8.52 -3.57 -0.15
CA PRO A 48 8.04 -4.18 -1.38
C PRO A 48 8.52 -3.39 -2.60
N GLU A 49 8.61 -4.06 -3.75
CA GLU A 49 8.82 -3.40 -5.02
C GLU A 49 7.64 -2.51 -5.39
N ASP A 50 7.89 -1.45 -6.15
CA ASP A 50 6.87 -0.48 -6.53
C ASP A 50 5.72 -1.15 -7.32
N CYS A 51 6.04 -2.13 -8.17
CA CYS A 51 5.04 -2.89 -8.94
C CYS A 51 4.10 -3.72 -8.04
N VAL A 52 4.60 -4.24 -6.91
CA VAL A 52 3.80 -4.98 -5.93
C VAL A 52 2.84 -4.03 -5.21
N LEU A 53 3.33 -2.84 -4.83
CA LEU A 53 2.49 -1.83 -4.19
C LEU A 53 1.40 -1.32 -5.15
N GLU A 54 1.73 -1.13 -6.43
CA GLU A 54 0.78 -0.69 -7.46
C GLU A 54 -0.31 -1.74 -7.69
N ALA A 55 0.08 -3.00 -7.86
CA ALA A 55 -0.87 -4.11 -8.02
C ALA A 55 -1.78 -4.26 -6.80
N ALA A 56 -1.24 -4.11 -5.58
CA ALA A 56 -2.02 -4.18 -4.35
C ALA A 56 -3.03 -3.02 -4.23
N HIS A 57 -2.61 -1.80 -4.59
CA HIS A 57 -3.53 -0.66 -4.67
C HIS A 57 -4.64 -0.92 -5.68
N GLU A 58 -4.30 -1.37 -6.89
CA GLU A 58 -5.27 -1.67 -7.93
C GLU A 58 -6.29 -2.74 -7.49
N ALA A 59 -5.83 -3.79 -6.79
CA ALA A 59 -6.71 -4.85 -6.27
C ALA A 59 -7.74 -4.32 -5.26
N VAL A 60 -7.31 -3.48 -4.31
CA VAL A 60 -8.20 -2.88 -3.30
C VAL A 60 -9.11 -1.81 -3.91
N THR A 61 -8.66 -1.10 -4.93
CA THR A 61 -9.49 -0.14 -5.66
C THR A 61 -10.56 -0.83 -6.50
N ARG A 62 -10.23 -1.94 -7.17
CA ARG A 62 -11.14 -2.69 -8.05
C ARG A 62 -12.09 -3.65 -7.34
N LEU A 63 -11.88 -3.94 -6.05
CA LEU A 63 -12.80 -4.76 -5.22
C LEU A 63 -14.23 -4.19 -5.10
N ALA A 64 -14.50 -3.01 -5.65
CA ALA A 64 -15.85 -2.51 -5.89
C ALA A 64 -16.41 -3.10 -7.20
N SER A 65 -17.09 -4.24 -7.12
CA SER A 65 -18.05 -4.71 -8.14
C SER A 65 -19.35 -5.10 -7.44
#